data_AF-A0A839E8Y2-F1
#
_entry.id   AF-A0A839E8Y2-F1
#
_cell.length_a   1.000
_cell.length_b   1.000
_cell.length_c   1.000
_cell.angle_alpha   90.00
_cell.angle_beta   90.00
_cell.angle_gamma   90.00
#
_symmetry.space_group_name_H-M   'P 1'
#
loop_
_entity.id
_entity.type
_entity.pdbx_description
1 polymer ?
#
loop_
_entity_poly.entity_id
_entity_poly.type
_entity_poly.pdbx_seq_one_letter_code
_entity_poly.pdbx_strand_id
1 'polypeptide(L)' 'MIRAEIVGPLTEYEYQTPEQRHAHCMEVMRERFLDEVSTSDIRVIADEAELAGWNYREVRRAIDALVEEKAGQADEGPC' A
#
# COMPACT_ATOMS: atom_id res chain seq x y z
N MET A 1 -29.01 -25.69 -26.68
CA MET A 1 -27.66 -25.42 -26.17
C MET A 1 -27.32 -23.97 -26.52
N ILE A 2 -27.48 -23.06 -25.58
CA ILE A 2 -27.17 -21.64 -25.77
C ILE A 2 -25.75 -21.43 -25.25
N ARG A 3 -24.84 -20.99 -26.13
CA ARG A 3 -23.49 -20.55 -25.77
C ARG A 3 -23.61 -19.31 -24.90
N ALA A 4 -23.14 -19.40 -23.66
CA ALA A 4 -22.91 -18.23 -22.83
C ALA A 4 -21.57 -17.63 -23.28
N GLU A 5 -21.62 -16.65 -24.18
CA GLU A 5 -20.52 -15.72 -24.41
C GLU A 5 -20.52 -14.73 -23.24
N ILE A 6 -19.82 -15.13 -22.18
CA ILE A 6 -19.63 -14.30 -20.99
C ILE A 6 -18.38 -13.47 -21.23
N VAL A 7 -18.65 -12.17 -21.41
CA VAL A 7 -17.79 -11.03 -21.05
C VAL A 7 -16.61 -10.82 -21.99
N GLY A 8 -16.71 -9.73 -22.75
CA GLY A 8 -15.60 -9.18 -23.55
C GLY A 8 -14.37 -8.88 -22.70
N PRO A 9 -13.25 -8.52 -23.34
CA PRO A 9 -12.00 -8.24 -22.62
C PRO A 9 -12.30 -7.20 -21.53
N LEU A 10 -11.92 -7.51 -20.28
CA LEU A 10 -11.89 -6.53 -19.20
C LEU A 10 -10.93 -5.43 -19.66
N THR A 11 -11.49 -4.43 -20.32
CA THR A 11 -10.75 -3.25 -20.77
C THR A 11 -10.23 -2.59 -19.52
N GLU A 12 -8.91 -2.50 -19.46
CA GLU A 12 -8.13 -1.49 -18.76
C GLU A 12 -8.93 -0.18 -18.63
N TYR A 13 -8.80 0.53 -17.50
CA TYR A 13 -9.42 1.82 -17.14
C TYR A 13 -10.58 1.80 -16.12
N GLU A 14 -10.28 1.34 -14.90
CA GLU A 14 -10.96 1.84 -13.69
C GLU A 14 -9.95 2.38 -12.66
N TYR A 15 -9.22 3.44 -13.03
CA TYR A 15 -8.59 4.34 -12.06
C TYR A 15 -9.22 5.73 -12.22
N GLN A 16 -10.46 5.86 -11.74
CA GLN A 16 -11.29 7.04 -12.01
C GLN A 16 -11.24 8.12 -10.90
N THR A 17 -10.51 7.93 -9.80
CA THR A 17 -10.26 9.03 -8.84
C THR A 17 -8.78 9.18 -8.44
N PRO A 18 -8.33 10.40 -8.07
CA PRO A 18 -7.00 10.61 -7.50
C PRO A 18 -6.72 9.74 -6.28
N GLU A 19 -7.73 9.47 -5.43
CA GLU A 19 -7.54 8.58 -4.27
C GLU A 19 -7.26 7.14 -4.69
N GLN A 20 -7.91 6.63 -5.73
CA GLN A 20 -7.65 5.27 -6.25
C GLN A 20 -6.24 5.15 -6.84
N ARG A 21 -5.75 6.19 -7.51
CA ARG A 21 -4.38 6.21 -8.05
C ARG A 21 -3.34 6.22 -6.92
N HIS A 22 -3.55 7.06 -5.91
CA HIS A 22 -2.68 7.11 -4.75
C HIS A 22 -2.69 5.77 -4.00
N ALA A 23 -3.87 5.19 -3.75
CA ALA A 23 -3.99 3.88 -3.12
C ALA A 23 -3.24 2.80 -3.92
N HIS A 24 -3.38 2.76 -5.24
CA HIS A 24 -2.66 1.81 -6.07
C HIS A 24 -1.14 2.00 -6.02
N CYS A 25 -0.67 3.25 -6.08
CA CYS A 25 0.75 3.55 -5.94
C CYS A 25 1.29 3.08 -4.59
N MET A 26 0.56 3.33 -3.49
CA MET A 26 0.95 2.86 -2.17
C MET A 26 1.00 1.33 -2.04
N GLU A 27 0.07 0.60 -2.67
CA GLU A 27 0.13 -0.87 -2.69
C GLU A 27 1.36 -1.38 -3.45
N VAL A 28 1.68 -0.81 -4.62
CA VAL A 28 2.88 -1.19 -5.39
C VAL A 28 4.16 -0.88 -4.60
N MET A 29 4.18 0.28 -3.91
CA MET A 29 5.30 0.68 -3.06
C MET A 29 5.47 -0.27 -1.86
N ARG A 30 4.37 -0.67 -1.23
CA ARG A 30 4.38 -1.68 -0.17
C ARG A 30 4.95 -3.00 -0.67
N GLU A 31 4.44 -3.52 -1.79
CA GLU A 31 4.94 -4.78 -2.36
C GLU A 31 6.45 -4.74 -2.62
N ARG A 32 6.98 -3.56 -2.96
CA ARG A 32 8.38 -3.39 -3.32
C ARG A 32 9.31 -3.15 -2.14
N PHE A 33 8.87 -2.38 -1.15
CA PHE A 33 9.75 -1.87 -0.08
C PHE A 33 9.37 -2.35 1.32
N LEU A 34 8.25 -3.06 1.49
CA LEU A 34 7.88 -3.58 2.81
C LEU A 34 8.93 -4.54 3.36
N ASP A 35 9.57 -5.35 2.50
CA ASP A 35 10.66 -6.25 2.89
C ASP A 35 11.96 -5.50 3.28
N GLU A 36 12.12 -4.26 2.83
CA GLU A 36 13.24 -3.37 3.19
C GLU A 36 12.99 -2.62 4.51
N VAL A 37 11.76 -2.66 5.03
CA VAL A 37 11.43 -2.15 6.36
C VAL A 37 11.91 -3.17 7.39
N SER A 38 12.74 -2.73 8.33
CA SER A 38 13.29 -3.66 9.31
C SER A 38 12.20 -4.15 10.27
N THR A 39 12.32 -5.40 10.73
CA THR A 39 11.41 -5.93 11.76
C THR A 39 11.45 -5.11 13.05
N SER A 40 12.58 -4.43 13.33
CA SER A 40 12.69 -3.51 14.47
C SER A 40 11.76 -2.32 14.32
N ASP A 41 11.68 -1.72 13.14
CA ASP A 41 10.85 -0.53 12.89
C ASP A 41 9.36 -0.88 12.97
N ILE A 42 8.96 -2.04 12.41
CA ILE A 42 7.59 -2.56 12.55
C ILE A 42 7.24 -2.81 14.02
N ARG A 43 8.20 -3.29 14.81
CA ARG A 43 7.99 -3.54 16.24
C ARG A 43 7.82 -2.25 17.03
N VAL A 44 8.58 -1.20 16.71
CA VAL A 44 8.40 0.13 17.33
C VAL A 44 6.99 0.64 17.05
N ILE A 45 6.50 0.54 15.81
CA ILE A 45 5.11 0.92 15.47
C ILE A 45 4.11 0.09 16.28
N ALA A 46 4.32 -1.21 16.41
CA ALA A 46 3.41 -2.08 17.17
C ALA A 46 3.36 -1.70 18.66
N ASP A 47 4.52 -1.45 19.27
CA ASP A 47 4.63 -1.05 20.68
C ASP A 47 3.99 0.34 20.90
N GLU A 48 4.23 1.30 20.00
CA GLU A 48 3.60 2.63 20.04
C GLU A 48 2.09 2.55 19.84
N ALA A 49 1.64 1.71 18.90
CA ALA A 49 0.22 1.51 18.62
C ALA A 49 -0.52 0.92 19.83
N GLU A 50 0.09 -0.03 20.53
CA GLU A 50 -0.48 -0.61 21.75
C GLU A 50 -0.57 0.45 22.87
N LEU A 51 0.52 1.20 23.10
CA LEU A 51 0.57 2.22 24.15
C LEU A 51 -0.40 3.37 23.90
N ALA A 52 -0.55 3.81 22.65
CA ALA A 52 -1.40 4.91 22.27
C ALA A 52 -2.84 4.48 21.91
N GLY A 53 -3.13 3.18 21.88
CA GLY A 53 -4.44 2.63 21.54
C GLY A 53 -4.84 2.90 20.08
N TRP A 54 -3.87 2.85 19.15
CA TRP A 54 -4.11 3.11 17.74
C TRP A 54 -5.05 2.06 17.14
N ASN A 55 -5.91 2.52 16.25
CA ASN A 55 -6.71 1.63 15.42
C ASN A 55 -5.91 1.17 14.18
N TYR A 56 -6.43 0.14 13.51
CA TYR A 56 -5.79 -0.45 12.32
C TYR A 56 -5.42 0.57 11.24
N ARG A 57 -6.22 1.63 11.04
CA ARG A 57 -5.95 2.64 10.00
C ARG A 57 -4.72 3.49 10.37
N GLU A 58 -4.52 3.79 11.64
CA GLU A 58 -3.37 4.55 12.13
C GLU A 58 -2.09 3.73 12.01
N VAL A 59 -2.13 2.46 12.43
CA VAL A 59 -1.03 1.52 12.23
C VAL A 59 -0.66 1.38 10.75
N ARG A 60 -1.68 1.25 9.87
CA ARG A 60 -1.46 1.14 8.43
C ARG A 60 -0.74 2.37 7.87
N ARG A 61 -1.15 3.58 8.28
CA ARG A 61 -0.51 4.84 7.87
C ARG A 61 0.93 4.97 8.36
N ALA A 62 1.24 4.50 9.57
CA ALA A 62 2.60 4.52 10.08
C ALA A 62 3.52 3.61 9.25
N ILE A 63 3.02 2.43 8.85
CA ILE A 63 3.75 1.52 7.96
C ILE A 63 3.90 2.13 6.56
N ASP A 64 2.88 2.80 6.04
CA ASP A 64 2.94 3.52 4.75
C ASP A 64 4.06 4.56 4.74
N ALA A 65 4.18 5.34 5.83
CA ALA A 65 5.23 6.34 5.96
C ALA A 65 6.64 5.72 5.98
N LEU A 66 6.83 4.57 6.62
CA LEU A 66 8.13 3.87 6.59
C LEU A 66 8.47 3.37 5.18
N VAL A 67 7.48 2.82 4.47
CA VAL A 67 7.64 2.37 3.09
C VAL A 67 8.02 3.53 2.17
N GLU A 68 7.37 4.68 2.31
CA GLU A 68 7.72 5.91 1.58
C GLU A 68 9.14 6.39 1.91
N GLU A 69 9.54 6.33 3.18
CA GLU A 69 10.89 6.72 3.59
C GLU A 69 11.95 5.81 2.95
N LYS A 70 11.72 4.48 2.92
CA LYS A 70 12.63 3.54 2.26
C LYS A 70 12.75 3.77 0.76
N ALA A 71 11.64 4.06 0.10
CA ALA A 71 11.64 4.35 -1.31
C ALA A 71 12.36 5.67 -1.63
N GLY A 72 12.13 6.71 -0.81
CA GLY A 72 12.87 7.97 -0.90
C GLY A 72 14.39 7.80 -0.70
N GLN A 73 14.81 6.91 0.21
CA GLN A 73 16.23 6.57 0.39
C GLN A 73 16.84 5.85 -0.82
N ALA A 74 16.02 5.19 -1.64
CA ALA A 74 16.44 4.53 -2.86
C ALA A 74 16.40 5.45 -4.10
N ASP A 75 16.13 6.75 -3.93
CA ASP A 75 15.82 7.71 -5.01
C ASP A 75 14.64 7.28 -5.90
N GLU A 76 13.79 6.41 -5.37
CA GLU A 76 12.58 5.95 -6.01
C GLU A 76 11.39 6.62 -5.34
N GLY A 77 11.05 7.81 -5.83
CA GLY A 77 9.94 8.59 -5.30
C GLY A 77 8.64 7.78 -5.26
N PRO A 78 7.73 8.09 -4.30
CA PRO A 78 6.48 7.39 -4.10
C PRO A 78 5.48 7.84 -5.15
N CYS A 79 5.76 7.50 -6.41
CA CYS A 79 5.24 8.23 -7.57
C CYS A 79 5.45 9.77 -7.52
#